data_AF-A0A0G1KDK2-F1
#
_entry.id   AF-A0A0G1KDK2-F1
#
_cell.length_a   1.000
_cell.length_b   1.000
_cell.length_c   1.000
_cell.angle_alpha   90.00
_cell.angle_beta   90.00
_cell.angle_gamma   90.00
#
_symmetry.space_group_name_H-M   'P 1'
#
loop_
_entity.id
_entity.type
_entity.pdbx_description
1 polymer ?
#
loop_
_entity_poly.entity_id
_entity_poly.type
_entity_poly.pdbx_seq_one_letter_code
_entity_poly.pdbx_strand_id
1 'polypeptide(L)'
;MDVRLGLSRPSTPPYTLNSAVDNLLKNEFDLLRKKGEKHELVEKYAIDAIPFSHPDLPKWRGEVTAYVGALVLDEKSNLMVNGLVDDVWQDSQGNLVMVDYKSTSTSKEISLNDEWKQSYKRQIEVYQWIFHKLGFPVSKTGYFIFANARKNLPKFDGKLEFEMSILPYEGNPDWVELTLLEIRELLNSDAIPAQAPECEYCAYKQKSAQIVKSIKEKL
;
A
#
# COMPACT_ATOMS: atom_id res chain seq x y z
N MET A 1 -3.16 16.31 13.82
CA MET A 1 -2.25 15.95 14.93
C MET A 1 -0.87 15.58 14.40
N ASP A 2 -0.75 14.55 13.56
CA ASP A 2 0.54 14.10 13.04
C ASP A 2 1.18 15.13 12.10
N VAL A 3 0.68 15.24 10.87
CA VAL A 3 1.30 16.06 9.81
C VAL A 3 1.29 17.58 10.06
N ARG A 4 0.40 18.10 10.92
CA ARG A 4 0.34 19.54 11.27
C ARG A 4 1.00 19.89 12.60
N LEU A 5 0.87 19.03 13.62
CA LEU A 5 1.31 19.34 14.99
C LEU A 5 2.47 18.45 15.46
N GLY A 6 2.97 17.55 14.61
CA GLY A 6 4.10 16.67 14.90
C GLY A 6 3.81 15.57 15.92
N LEU A 7 2.55 15.31 16.26
CA LEU A 7 2.18 14.25 17.20
C LEU A 7 1.66 13.02 16.45
N SER A 8 2.59 12.13 16.11
CA SER A 8 2.31 10.83 15.49
C SER A 8 1.84 9.81 16.53
N ARG A 9 1.19 8.73 16.07
CA ARG A 9 0.88 7.58 16.93
C ARG A 9 2.17 6.83 17.27
N PRO A 10 2.25 6.15 18.43
CA PRO A 10 3.36 5.24 18.72
C PRO A 10 3.49 4.17 17.62
N SER A 11 4.72 3.89 17.21
CA SER A 11 5.01 2.85 16.21
C SER A 11 4.72 1.45 16.77
N THR A 12 4.26 0.54 15.92
CA THR A 12 4.20 -0.90 16.21
C THR A 12 5.47 -1.60 15.72
N PRO A 13 5.81 -2.80 16.25
CA PRO A 13 6.87 -3.61 15.68
C PRO A 13 6.66 -3.85 14.17
N PRO A 14 7.74 -3.87 13.36
CA PRO A 14 7.63 -4.05 11.92
C PRO A 14 7.25 -5.49 11.54
N TYR A 15 6.59 -5.65 10.38
CA TYR A 15 6.28 -6.96 9.79
C TYR A 15 7.47 -7.53 9.00
N THR A 16 8.56 -7.87 9.69
CA THR A 16 9.84 -8.24 9.06
C THR A 16 9.77 -9.45 8.13
N LEU A 17 8.93 -10.45 8.42
CA LEU A 17 8.70 -11.59 7.51
C LEU A 17 8.01 -11.17 6.22
N ASN A 18 6.99 -10.31 6.31
CA ASN A 18 6.31 -9.78 5.13
C ASN A 18 7.29 -8.95 4.28
N SER A 19 8.10 -8.11 4.91
CA SER A 19 9.14 -7.34 4.21
C SER A 19 10.19 -8.24 3.53
N ALA A 20 10.54 -9.37 4.14
CA ALA A 20 11.47 -10.33 3.51
C ALA A 20 10.84 -10.98 2.27
N VAL A 21 9.57 -11.39 2.33
CA VAL A 21 8.85 -11.95 1.18
C VAL A 21 8.71 -10.92 0.06
N ASP A 22 8.34 -9.69 0.40
CA ASP A 22 8.27 -8.56 -0.54
C ASP A 22 9.60 -8.31 -1.25
N ASN A 23 10.71 -8.25 -0.50
CA ASN A 23 12.05 -8.06 -1.08
C ASN A 23 12.44 -9.21 -2.01
N LEU A 24 12.14 -10.46 -1.65
CA LEU A 24 12.42 -11.63 -2.48
C LEU A 24 11.60 -11.61 -3.78
N LEU A 25 10.33 -11.22 -3.73
CA LEU A 25 9.51 -11.01 -4.93
C LEU A 25 10.11 -9.90 -5.80
N LYS A 26 10.50 -8.76 -5.23
CA LYS A 26 11.16 -7.67 -5.99
C LYS A 26 12.41 -8.17 -6.72
N ASN A 27 13.27 -8.92 -6.03
CA ASN A 27 14.47 -9.52 -6.62
C ASN A 27 14.15 -10.49 -7.77
N GLU A 28 13.15 -11.35 -7.59
CA GLU A 28 12.69 -12.29 -8.61
C GLU A 28 12.16 -11.56 -9.86
N PHE A 29 11.29 -10.56 -9.66
CA PHE A 29 10.76 -9.75 -10.75
C PHE A 29 11.84 -8.90 -11.43
N ASP A 30 12.90 -8.49 -10.73
CA ASP A 30 14.04 -7.79 -11.33
C ASP A 30 14.88 -8.69 -12.24
N LEU A 31 15.00 -9.99 -11.93
CA LEU A 31 15.65 -10.95 -12.83
C LEU A 31 14.85 -11.11 -14.13
N LEU A 32 13.53 -11.22 -14.03
CA LEU A 32 12.61 -11.32 -15.17
C LEU A 32 12.63 -10.04 -16.01
N ARG A 33 12.59 -8.88 -15.35
CA ARG A 33 12.68 -7.55 -15.99
C ARG A 33 13.93 -7.40 -16.86
N LYS A 34 15.09 -7.85 -16.38
CA LYS A 34 16.35 -7.79 -17.15
C LYS A 34 16.33 -8.67 -18.40
N LYS A 35 15.56 -9.75 -18.39
CA LYS A 35 15.43 -10.68 -19.51
C LYS A 35 14.26 -10.37 -20.44
N GLY A 36 13.33 -9.51 -20.01
CA GLY A 36 12.06 -9.28 -20.71
C GLY A 36 11.11 -10.48 -20.63
N GLU A 37 11.20 -11.28 -19.57
CA GLU A 37 10.42 -12.50 -19.37
C GLU A 37 9.17 -12.27 -18.50
N LYS A 38 8.16 -13.11 -18.67
CA LYS A 38 6.99 -13.18 -17.78
C LYS A 38 7.28 -14.10 -16.59
N HIS A 39 6.68 -13.80 -15.45
CA HIS A 39 6.66 -14.74 -14.32
C HIS A 39 5.69 -15.88 -14.63
N GLU A 40 6.00 -17.11 -14.22
CA GLU A 40 5.09 -18.27 -14.32
C GLU A 40 3.67 -18.01 -13.80
N LEU A 41 3.50 -17.21 -12.73
CA LEU A 41 2.18 -16.80 -12.23
C LEU A 41 1.44 -15.91 -13.24
N VAL A 42 2.13 -14.99 -13.89
CA VAL A 42 1.53 -14.12 -14.91
C VAL A 42 1.04 -14.97 -16.09
N GLU A 43 1.81 -15.97 -16.51
CA GLU A 43 1.41 -16.91 -17.56
C GLU A 43 0.23 -17.80 -17.13
N LYS A 44 0.28 -18.36 -15.92
CA LYS A 44 -0.79 -19.20 -15.35
C LYS A 44 -2.15 -18.50 -15.36
N TYR A 45 -2.16 -17.19 -15.10
CA TYR A 45 -3.37 -16.37 -15.08
C TYR A 45 -3.66 -15.69 -16.43
N ALA A 46 -2.91 -16.01 -17.49
CA ALA A 46 -3.04 -15.44 -18.83
C ALA A 46 -3.03 -13.89 -18.84
N ILE A 47 -2.21 -13.29 -17.97
CA ILE A 47 -2.08 -11.84 -17.87
C ILE A 47 -1.15 -11.34 -18.97
N ASP A 48 -1.64 -10.35 -19.72
CA ASP A 48 -0.87 -9.68 -20.76
C ASP A 48 -0.02 -8.56 -20.18
N ALA A 49 1.04 -8.90 -19.44
CA ALA A 49 1.99 -7.92 -18.95
C ALA A 49 3.39 -8.53 -18.76
N ILE A 50 4.42 -7.69 -18.79
CA ILE A 50 5.79 -8.01 -18.38
C ILE A 50 6.28 -7.00 -17.33
N PRO A 51 7.28 -7.33 -16.51
CA PRO A 51 7.83 -6.40 -15.53
C PRO A 51 8.41 -5.15 -16.23
N PHE A 52 7.92 -3.95 -15.86
CA PHE A 52 8.26 -2.70 -16.54
C PHE A 52 9.64 -2.21 -16.13
N SER A 53 10.47 -1.82 -17.10
CA SER A 53 11.82 -1.29 -16.84
C SER A 53 11.85 0.24 -16.95
N HIS A 54 12.30 0.91 -15.89
CA HIS A 54 12.47 2.37 -15.88
C HIS A 54 13.63 2.78 -14.94
N PRO A 55 14.45 3.79 -15.29
CA PRO A 55 15.54 4.26 -14.43
C PRO A 55 15.09 4.70 -13.03
N ASP A 56 13.90 5.27 -12.91
CA ASP A 56 13.33 5.71 -11.63
C ASP A 56 12.62 4.60 -10.84
N LEU A 57 12.48 3.37 -11.36
CA LEU A 57 11.77 2.31 -10.64
C LEU A 57 12.36 2.03 -9.23
N PRO A 58 13.69 1.95 -9.04
CA PRO A 58 14.26 1.82 -7.69
C PRO A 58 13.85 2.96 -6.75
N LYS A 59 13.73 4.18 -7.29
CA LYS A 59 13.22 5.33 -6.53
C LYS A 59 11.74 5.13 -6.19
N TRP A 60 10.90 4.76 -7.15
CA TRP A 60 9.47 4.53 -6.91
C TRP A 60 9.19 3.43 -5.88
N ARG A 61 10.06 2.42 -5.79
CA ARG A 61 10.03 1.36 -4.78
C ARG A 61 10.63 1.75 -3.42
N GLY A 62 11.16 2.97 -3.29
CA GLY A 62 11.81 3.45 -2.08
C GLY A 62 13.19 2.87 -1.81
N GLU A 63 13.81 2.18 -2.76
CA GLU A 63 15.09 1.48 -2.58
C GLU A 63 16.28 2.45 -2.43
N VAL A 64 16.11 3.73 -2.78
CA VAL A 64 17.16 4.77 -2.71
C VAL A 64 17.18 5.50 -1.36
N THR A 65 16.01 5.80 -0.78
CA THR A 65 15.90 6.67 0.42
C THR A 65 15.04 6.08 1.54
N ALA A 66 14.52 4.86 1.37
CA ALA A 66 13.57 4.14 2.22
C ALA A 66 12.18 4.80 2.42
N TYR A 67 12.03 6.10 2.14
CA TYR A 67 10.81 6.86 2.44
C TYR A 67 10.31 7.76 1.31
N VAL A 68 11.06 7.90 0.21
CA VAL A 68 10.65 8.69 -0.95
C VAL A 68 10.47 7.78 -2.16
N GLY A 69 9.24 7.73 -2.65
CA GLY A 69 8.80 6.94 -3.80
C GLY A 69 8.52 7.80 -5.04
N ALA A 70 7.47 7.44 -5.76
CA ALA A 70 6.87 8.25 -6.80
C ALA A 70 6.15 9.46 -6.16
N LEU A 71 6.63 10.66 -6.46
CA LEU A 71 6.14 11.91 -5.87
C LEU A 71 5.35 12.73 -6.89
N VAL A 72 4.20 13.23 -6.46
CA VAL A 72 3.38 14.18 -7.23
C VAL A 72 2.92 15.30 -6.30
N LEU A 73 3.06 16.54 -6.75
CA LEU A 73 2.41 17.69 -6.12
C LEU A 73 0.99 17.84 -6.71
N ASP A 74 -0.03 17.78 -5.86
CA ASP A 74 -1.36 18.23 -6.26
C ASP A 74 -1.47 19.74 -6.05
N GLU A 75 -1.41 20.51 -7.13
CA GLU A 75 -1.41 21.98 -7.10
C GLU A 75 -2.66 22.57 -6.42
N LYS A 76 -3.82 21.88 -6.56
CA LYS A 76 -5.09 22.37 -5.99
C LYS A 76 -5.07 22.28 -4.46
N SER A 77 -4.62 21.17 -3.90
CA SER A 77 -4.50 20.99 -2.45
C SER A 77 -3.18 21.51 -1.87
N ASN A 78 -2.17 21.78 -2.71
CA ASN A 78 -0.79 22.05 -2.31
C ASN A 78 -0.23 20.96 -1.39
N LEU A 79 -0.60 19.71 -1.64
CA LEU A 79 -0.12 18.53 -0.93
C LEU A 79 0.81 17.71 -1.82
N MET A 80 1.94 17.32 -1.27
CA MET A 80 2.84 16.36 -1.91
C MET A 80 2.39 14.94 -1.55
N VAL A 81 2.01 14.17 -2.56
CA VAL A 81 1.60 12.77 -2.44
C VAL A 81 2.77 11.88 -2.81
N ASN A 82 3.05 10.89 -1.96
CA ASN A 82 4.17 9.99 -2.08
C ASN A 82 3.69 8.53 -2.13
N GLY A 83 4.00 7.83 -3.22
CA GLY A 83 3.64 6.42 -3.43
C GLY A 83 4.86 5.53 -3.50
N LEU A 84 4.93 4.53 -2.62
CA LEU A 84 5.97 3.50 -2.59
C LEU A 84 5.40 2.21 -3.18
N VAL A 85 5.54 2.03 -4.48
CA VAL A 85 5.01 0.84 -5.18
C VAL A 85 5.86 -0.39 -4.88
N ASP A 86 5.26 -1.57 -4.86
CA ASP A 86 6.04 -2.81 -4.83
C ASP A 86 6.57 -3.14 -6.21
N ASP A 87 5.70 -3.08 -7.22
CA ASP A 87 6.09 -3.36 -8.59
C ASP A 87 5.21 -2.64 -9.62
N VAL A 88 5.76 -2.52 -10.83
CA VAL A 88 5.07 -1.98 -11.99
C VAL A 88 5.32 -2.91 -13.16
N TRP A 89 4.24 -3.30 -13.82
CA TRP A 89 4.28 -4.05 -15.08
C TRP A 89 3.84 -3.16 -16.24
N GLN A 90 4.05 -3.63 -17.46
CA GLN A 90 3.58 -2.98 -18.67
C GLN A 90 2.86 -4.01 -19.54
N ASP A 91 1.66 -3.64 -20.00
CA ASP A 91 0.88 -4.46 -20.94
C ASP A 91 1.35 -4.29 -22.40
N SER A 92 0.85 -5.12 -23.32
CA SER A 92 1.23 -5.02 -24.74
C SER A 92 0.79 -3.73 -25.43
N GLN A 93 -0.13 -2.97 -24.83
CA GLN A 93 -0.58 -1.66 -25.31
C GLN A 93 0.28 -0.52 -24.77
N GLY A 94 1.24 -0.83 -23.89
CA GLY A 94 2.14 0.13 -23.27
C GLY A 94 1.62 0.77 -22.00
N ASN A 95 0.44 0.39 -21.50
CA ASN A 95 -0.08 0.91 -20.23
C ASN A 95 0.68 0.31 -19.06
N LEU A 96 0.97 1.14 -18.05
CA LEU A 96 1.52 0.68 -16.79
C LEU A 96 0.43 0.03 -15.95
N VAL A 97 0.77 -1.11 -15.36
CA VAL A 97 -0.09 -1.91 -14.50
C VAL A 97 0.49 -1.87 -13.10
N MET A 98 -0.27 -1.32 -12.15
CA MET A 98 0.17 -1.22 -10.75
C MET A 98 0.06 -2.59 -10.07
N VAL A 99 1.12 -3.01 -9.39
CA VAL A 99 1.19 -4.31 -8.71
C VAL A 99 1.65 -4.13 -7.28
N ASP A 100 0.95 -4.82 -6.38
CA ASP A 100 1.18 -4.74 -4.95
C ASP A 100 1.30 -6.15 -4.33
N TYR A 101 2.29 -6.34 -3.46
CA TYR A 101 2.62 -7.65 -2.90
C TYR A 101 2.06 -7.78 -1.49
N LYS A 102 1.28 -8.83 -1.27
CA LYS A 102 0.66 -9.12 0.04
C LYS A 102 1.09 -10.48 0.55
N SER A 103 1.68 -10.53 1.73
CA SER A 103 1.97 -11.80 2.43
C SER A 103 1.05 -12.00 3.62
N THR A 104 0.58 -13.23 3.84
CA THR A 104 -0.32 -13.57 4.94
C THR A 104 -0.21 -15.05 5.32
N SER A 105 -0.95 -15.49 6.34
CA SER A 105 -1.10 -16.91 6.70
C SER A 105 -2.52 -17.22 7.19
N THR A 106 -3.38 -17.60 6.25
CA THR A 106 -4.80 -17.88 6.51
C THR A 106 -5.25 -19.17 5.83
N SER A 107 -6.24 -19.83 6.45
CA SER A 107 -6.97 -20.95 5.85
C SER A 107 -8.22 -20.50 5.08
N LYS A 108 -8.59 -19.22 5.18
CA LYS A 108 -9.68 -18.64 4.38
C LYS A 108 -9.20 -18.42 2.95
N GLU A 109 -10.13 -18.52 2.01
CA GLU A 109 -9.89 -18.14 0.63
C GLU A 109 -9.41 -16.68 0.55
N ILE A 110 -8.40 -16.44 -0.28
CA ILE A 110 -7.84 -15.10 -0.48
C ILE A 110 -8.80 -14.31 -1.36
N SER A 111 -9.31 -13.21 -0.82
CA SER A 111 -10.15 -12.24 -1.53
C SER A 111 -9.79 -10.81 -1.15
N LEU A 112 -10.32 -9.81 -1.87
CA LEU A 112 -10.21 -8.38 -1.57
C LEU A 112 -11.46 -7.82 -0.86
N ASN A 113 -12.34 -8.70 -0.37
CA ASN A 113 -13.66 -8.30 0.13
C ASN A 113 -13.68 -7.99 1.63
N ASP A 114 -12.64 -8.40 2.37
CA ASP A 114 -12.56 -8.07 3.79
C ASP A 114 -12.49 -6.55 3.99
N GLU A 115 -13.11 -6.05 5.07
CA GLU A 115 -13.23 -4.62 5.35
C GLU A 115 -11.87 -3.91 5.41
N TRP A 116 -10.90 -4.50 6.10
CA TRP A 116 -9.56 -3.95 6.22
C TRP A 116 -8.79 -3.95 4.89
N LYS A 117 -9.14 -4.84 3.95
CA LYS A 117 -8.54 -4.88 2.59
C LYS A 117 -9.07 -3.80 1.66
N GLN A 118 -10.09 -3.03 2.05
CA GLN A 118 -10.46 -1.84 1.29
C GLN A 118 -9.32 -0.82 1.22
N SER A 119 -8.43 -0.80 2.22
CA SER A 119 -7.20 0.01 2.18
C SER A 119 -6.25 -0.40 1.03
N TYR A 120 -6.22 -1.68 0.67
CA TYR A 120 -5.38 -2.20 -0.41
C TYR A 120 -5.86 -1.70 -1.78
N LYS A 121 -7.19 -1.69 -1.98
CA LYS A 121 -7.81 -1.13 -3.18
C LYS A 121 -7.47 0.35 -3.36
N ARG A 122 -7.61 1.13 -2.29
CA ARG A 122 -7.23 2.56 -2.29
C ARG A 122 -5.74 2.76 -2.57
N GLN A 123 -4.88 1.86 -2.10
CA GLN A 123 -3.45 1.91 -2.38
C GLN A 123 -3.18 1.81 -3.90
N ILE A 124 -3.77 0.85 -4.60
CA ILE A 124 -3.68 0.74 -6.06
C ILE A 124 -4.24 1.99 -6.75
N GLU A 125 -5.38 2.50 -6.31
CA GLU A 125 -6.02 3.69 -6.90
C GLU A 125 -5.14 4.94 -6.75
N VAL A 126 -4.53 5.13 -5.59
CA VAL A 126 -3.58 6.23 -5.36
C VAL A 126 -2.35 6.06 -6.24
N TYR A 127 -1.83 4.84 -6.43
CA TYR A 127 -0.72 4.60 -7.36
C TYR A 127 -1.12 4.90 -8.81
N GLN A 128 -2.29 4.45 -9.25
CA GLN A 128 -2.80 4.78 -10.58
C GLN A 128 -2.90 6.30 -10.77
N TRP A 129 -3.44 7.02 -9.78
CA TRP A 129 -3.52 8.48 -9.79
C TRP A 129 -2.14 9.13 -9.89
N ILE A 130 -1.17 8.68 -9.08
CA ILE A 130 0.22 9.20 -9.11
C ILE A 130 0.84 9.00 -10.49
N PHE A 131 0.77 7.80 -11.05
CA PHE A 131 1.42 7.49 -12.33
C PHE A 131 0.72 8.16 -13.51
N HIS A 132 -0.59 8.38 -13.46
CA HIS A 132 -1.28 9.26 -14.41
C HIS A 132 -0.77 10.69 -14.33
N LYS A 133 -0.57 11.25 -13.13
CA LYS A 133 -0.02 12.61 -12.94
C LYS A 133 1.44 12.71 -13.38
N LEU A 134 2.20 11.62 -13.34
CA LEU A 134 3.55 11.53 -13.91
C LEU A 134 3.56 11.40 -15.45
N GLY A 135 2.40 11.36 -16.09
CA GLY A 135 2.26 11.37 -17.56
C GLY A 135 2.30 10.00 -18.22
N PHE A 136 2.22 8.91 -17.45
CA PHE A 136 2.17 7.56 -18.02
C PHE A 136 0.73 7.18 -18.42
N PRO A 137 0.57 6.39 -19.50
CA PRO A 137 -0.65 5.61 -19.69
C PRO A 137 -0.71 4.54 -18.60
N VAL A 138 -1.85 4.41 -17.92
CA VAL A 138 -2.02 3.47 -16.80
C VAL A 138 -3.27 2.65 -17.03
N SER A 139 -3.17 1.34 -16.80
CA SER A 139 -4.28 0.41 -16.88
C SER A 139 -5.25 0.63 -15.73
N LYS A 140 -6.55 0.50 -16.01
CA LYS A 140 -7.60 0.48 -14.99
C LYS A 140 -7.44 -0.72 -14.04
N THR A 141 -6.90 -1.82 -14.54
CA THR A 141 -6.67 -3.03 -13.75
C THR A 141 -5.29 -2.98 -13.10
N GLY A 142 -5.27 -3.08 -11.77
CA GLY A 142 -4.08 -3.43 -10.99
C GLY A 142 -4.16 -4.89 -10.51
N TYR A 143 -3.04 -5.40 -10.00
CA TYR A 143 -2.96 -6.76 -9.50
C TYR A 143 -2.37 -6.83 -8.09
N PHE A 144 -2.90 -7.74 -7.29
CA PHE A 144 -2.32 -8.12 -6.01
C PHE A 144 -1.71 -9.50 -6.12
N ILE A 145 -0.41 -9.61 -5.83
CA ILE A 145 0.25 -10.92 -5.68
C ILE A 145 0.16 -11.31 -4.22
N PHE A 146 -0.52 -12.42 -3.94
CA PHE A 146 -0.64 -12.95 -2.60
C PHE A 146 0.30 -14.13 -2.38
N ALA A 147 1.18 -13.99 -1.39
CA ALA A 147 1.97 -15.07 -0.81
C ALA A 147 1.32 -15.55 0.49
N ASN A 148 0.57 -16.65 0.46
CA ASN A 148 -0.09 -17.20 1.65
C ASN A 148 0.73 -18.34 2.25
N ALA A 149 1.36 -18.10 3.41
CA ALA A 149 2.13 -19.11 4.11
C ALA A 149 1.22 -20.20 4.69
N ARG A 150 1.49 -21.46 4.33
CA ARG A 150 0.80 -22.64 4.86
C ARG A 150 1.19 -22.86 6.32
N LYS A 151 0.18 -22.98 7.18
CA LYS A 151 0.33 -23.24 8.62
C LYS A 151 -0.25 -24.59 9.07
N ASN A 152 -0.75 -25.37 8.13
CA ASN A 152 -1.36 -26.68 8.33
C ASN A 152 -0.47 -27.84 7.85
N LEU A 153 0.86 -27.62 7.80
CA LEU A 153 1.84 -28.66 7.49
C LEU A 153 2.21 -29.43 8.77
N PRO A 154 2.64 -30.71 8.68
CA PRO A 154 2.95 -31.52 9.86
C PRO A 154 4.08 -30.98 10.76
N LYS A 155 4.99 -30.16 10.22
CA LYS A 155 6.16 -29.61 10.91
C LYS A 155 6.65 -28.33 10.24
N PHE A 156 7.44 -27.55 10.97
CA PHE A 156 8.00 -26.27 10.50
C PHE A 156 9.31 -26.43 9.71
N ASP A 157 10.23 -27.31 10.13
CA ASP A 157 11.52 -27.56 9.47
C ASP A 157 12.34 -26.32 9.05
N GLY A 158 12.14 -25.18 9.72
CA GLY A 158 12.81 -23.92 9.36
C GLY A 158 12.36 -23.32 8.02
N LYS A 159 11.19 -23.73 7.50
CA LYS A 159 10.68 -23.32 6.20
C LYS A 159 9.20 -22.89 6.30
N LEU A 160 8.88 -21.77 5.66
CA LEU A 160 7.50 -21.44 5.31
C LEU A 160 7.27 -21.79 3.85
N GLU A 161 6.19 -22.53 3.59
CA GLU A 161 5.76 -22.83 2.23
C GLU A 161 4.63 -21.91 1.84
N PHE A 162 4.78 -21.19 0.73
CA PHE A 162 3.82 -20.22 0.27
C PHE A 162 2.99 -20.78 -0.89
N GLU A 163 1.69 -20.55 -0.81
CA GLU A 163 0.80 -20.67 -1.95
C GLU A 163 0.62 -19.30 -2.58
N MET A 164 0.97 -19.20 -3.87
CA MET A 164 0.97 -17.95 -4.62
C MET A 164 -0.30 -17.82 -5.46
N SER A 165 -0.90 -16.63 -5.44
CA SER A 165 -2.08 -16.29 -6.25
C SER A 165 -2.04 -14.85 -6.72
N ILE A 166 -2.75 -14.55 -7.81
CA ILE A 166 -2.93 -13.18 -8.32
C ILE A 166 -4.42 -12.85 -8.29
N LEU A 167 -4.76 -11.68 -7.73
CA LEU A 167 -6.11 -11.13 -7.78
C LEU A 167 -6.14 -9.83 -8.61
N PRO A 168 -6.98 -9.74 -9.66
CA PRO A 168 -7.21 -8.49 -10.37
C PRO A 168 -8.08 -7.53 -9.56
N TYR A 169 -7.85 -6.23 -9.75
CA TYR A 169 -8.70 -5.18 -9.24
C TYR A 169 -8.83 -4.04 -10.26
N GLU A 170 -10.06 -3.73 -10.66
CA GLU A 170 -10.34 -2.51 -11.43
C GLU A 170 -10.43 -1.32 -10.47
N GLY A 171 -9.41 -0.46 -10.49
CA GLY A 171 -9.36 0.73 -9.66
C GLY A 171 -10.16 1.90 -10.24
N ASN A 172 -10.56 2.80 -9.35
CA ASN A 172 -11.09 4.11 -9.70
C ASN A 172 -10.39 5.21 -8.87
N PRO A 173 -9.47 5.99 -9.46
CA PRO A 173 -8.76 7.07 -8.75
C PRO A 173 -9.54 8.39 -8.63
N ASP A 174 -10.77 8.50 -9.15
CA ASP A 174 -11.49 9.77 -9.25
C ASP A 174 -11.75 10.45 -7.90
N TRP A 175 -11.79 9.67 -6.81
CA TRP A 175 -12.00 10.19 -5.46
C TRP A 175 -10.79 10.93 -4.89
N VAL A 176 -9.57 10.68 -5.42
CA VAL A 176 -8.32 11.12 -4.80
C VAL A 176 -8.23 12.64 -4.75
N GLU A 177 -8.53 13.36 -5.83
CA GLU A 177 -8.39 14.83 -5.86
C GLU A 177 -9.32 15.53 -4.86
N LEU A 178 -10.58 15.10 -4.78
CA LEU A 178 -11.53 15.68 -3.82
C LEU A 178 -11.08 15.41 -2.38
N THR A 179 -10.66 14.18 -2.09
CA THR A 179 -10.17 13.82 -0.75
C THR A 179 -8.92 14.60 -0.38
N LEU A 180 -8.01 14.92 -1.31
CA LEU A 180 -6.86 15.78 -1.03
C LEU A 180 -7.28 17.21 -0.64
N LEU A 181 -8.33 17.76 -1.26
CA LEU A 181 -8.90 19.05 -0.87
C LEU A 181 -9.52 19.00 0.53
N GLU A 182 -10.30 17.96 0.84
CA GLU A 182 -10.89 17.75 2.17
C GLU A 182 -9.81 17.59 3.25
N ILE A 183 -8.72 16.86 2.95
CA ILE A 183 -7.56 16.73 3.83
C ILE A 183 -6.94 18.10 4.07
N ARG A 184 -6.70 18.91 3.03
CA ARG A 184 -6.14 20.25 3.16
C ARG A 184 -7.02 21.14 4.04
N GLU A 185 -8.32 21.13 3.83
CA GLU A 185 -9.28 21.91 4.63
C GLU A 185 -9.21 21.50 6.11
N LEU A 186 -9.30 20.19 6.38
CA LEU A 186 -9.24 19.66 7.73
C LEU A 186 -7.91 20.00 8.43
N LEU A 187 -6.79 19.89 7.71
CA LEU A 187 -5.48 20.22 8.26
C LEU A 187 -5.39 21.71 8.64
N ASN A 188 -5.94 22.61 7.83
CA ASN A 188 -5.90 24.06 8.12
C ASN A 188 -6.95 24.52 9.15
N SER A 189 -7.91 23.67 9.50
CA SER A 189 -8.94 23.97 10.49
C SER A 189 -8.45 23.78 11.93
N ASP A 190 -8.87 24.65 12.85
CA ASP A 190 -8.68 24.44 14.29
C ASP A 190 -9.75 23.51 14.91
N ALA A 191 -10.77 23.14 14.13
CA ALA A 191 -11.78 22.19 14.56
C ALA A 191 -11.20 20.76 14.60
N ILE A 192 -11.33 20.10 15.76
CA ILE A 192 -10.97 18.69 15.90
C ILE A 192 -12.13 17.85 15.33
N PRO A 193 -11.88 16.92 14.39
CA PRO A 193 -12.94 16.08 13.84
C PRO A 193 -13.56 15.21 14.92
N ALA A 194 -14.85 14.93 14.77
CA ALA A 194 -15.57 14.06 15.67
C ALA A 194 -14.96 12.64 15.69
N GLN A 195 -15.07 11.98 16.83
CA GLN A 195 -14.64 10.60 16.97
C GLN A 195 -15.51 9.68 16.09
N ALA A 196 -14.86 8.77 15.36
CA ALA A 196 -15.55 7.64 14.76
C ALA A 196 -15.95 6.63 15.86
N PRO A 197 -17.18 6.08 15.86
CA PRO A 197 -17.68 5.20 16.93
C PRO A 197 -16.76 4.03 17.28
N GLU A 198 -16.20 3.37 16.25
CA GLU A 198 -15.36 2.18 16.39
C GLU A 198 -13.85 2.48 16.42
N CYS A 199 -13.45 3.76 16.62
CA CYS A 199 -12.04 4.15 16.65
C CYS A 199 -11.41 3.93 18.03
N GLU A 200 -10.72 2.81 18.21
CA GLU A 200 -10.00 2.48 19.46
C GLU A 200 -8.98 3.56 19.86
N TYR A 201 -8.26 4.13 18.90
CA TYR A 201 -7.31 5.22 19.14
C TYR A 201 -7.99 6.48 19.69
N CYS A 202 -9.19 6.78 19.20
CA CYS A 202 -9.97 7.94 19.63
C CYS A 202 -10.45 7.74 21.08
N ALA A 203 -10.97 6.54 21.37
CA ALA A 203 -11.39 6.15 22.72
C ALA A 203 -10.22 6.19 23.71
N TYR A 204 -9.06 5.66 23.32
CA TYR A 204 -7.83 5.69 24.12
C TYR A 204 -7.40 7.13 24.44
N LYS A 205 -7.27 7.99 23.42
CA LYS A 205 -6.85 9.39 23.60
C LYS A 205 -7.77 10.14 24.55
N GLN A 206 -9.08 9.98 24.40
CA GLN A 206 -10.07 10.65 25.25
C GLN A 206 -9.96 10.19 26.71
N LYS A 207 -9.91 8.88 26.96
CA LYS A 207 -9.78 8.31 28.31
C LYS A 207 -8.47 8.73 28.98
N SER A 208 -7.34 8.70 28.26
CA SER A 208 -6.05 9.14 28.79
C SER A 208 -6.08 10.61 29.22
N ALA A 209 -6.67 11.50 28.40
CA ALA A 209 -6.80 12.91 28.75
C ALA A 209 -7.67 13.14 30.00
N GLN A 210 -8.79 12.41 30.11
CA GLN A 210 -9.69 12.48 31.26
C GLN A 210 -9.00 11.99 32.55
N ILE A 211 -8.29 10.86 32.49
CA ILE A 211 -7.60 10.29 33.64
C ILE A 211 -6.51 11.26 34.13
N VAL A 212 -5.67 11.77 33.22
CA VAL A 212 -4.59 12.70 33.58
C VAL A 212 -5.15 13.97 34.22
N LYS A 213 -6.25 14.52 33.68
CA LYS A 213 -6.93 15.67 34.29
C LYS A 213 -7.43 15.35 35.70
N SER A 214 -8.07 14.20 35.89
CA SER A 214 -8.61 13.79 37.20
C SER A 214 -7.53 13.59 38.28
N ILE A 215 -6.32 13.17 37.88
CA ILE A 215 -5.18 13.04 38.80
C ILE A 215 -4.66 14.41 39.20
N LYS A 216 -4.51 15.33 38.25
CA LYS A 216 -4.04 16.70 38.53
C LYS A 216 -4.99 17.48 39.44
N GLU A 217 -6.29 17.24 39.34
CA GLU A 217 -7.30 17.88 40.20
C GLU A 217 -7.33 17.33 41.63
N LYS A 218 -6.70 16.16 41.88
CA LYS A 218 -6.58 15.55 43.21
C LYS A 218 -5.28 15.90 43.94
N LEU A 219 -4.31 16.50 43.24
CA LEU A 219 -3.03 16.96 43.77
C LEU A 219 -3.13 18.44 44.13
#